data_AF-A0A3C0KC39-F1
#
_entry.id   AF-A0A3C0KC39-F1
#
_cell.length_a   1.000
_cell.length_b   1.000
_cell.length_c   1.000
_cell.angle_alpha   90.00
_cell.angle_beta   90.00
_cell.angle_gamma   90.00
#
_symmetry.space_group_name_H-M   'P 1'
#
loop_
_entity.id
_entity.type
_entity.pdbx_description
1 polymer ?
#
loop_
_entity_poly.entity_id
_entity_poly.type
_entity_poly.pdbx_seq_one_letter_code
_entity_poly.pdbx_strand_id
1 'polypeptide(L)' 'MIGIAQAFAPTYAQARTRFLEAAAAAGLPIASHPHPLKGREGEDLAMDVVRDGPADADKLLIVSSGCHGV' A
#
# COMPACT_ATOMS: atom_id res chain seq x y z
N MET A 1 14.92 3.12 16.91
CA MET A 1 13.49 3.49 16.88
C MET A 1 13.33 4.57 15.82
N ILE A 2 12.44 4.41 14.84
CA ILE A 2 12.16 5.48 13.87
C ILE A 2 11.31 6.56 14.53
N GLY A 3 11.54 7.83 14.19
CA GLY A 3 10.65 8.91 14.65
C GLY A 3 9.28 8.80 13.98
N ILE A 4 8.21 9.23 14.67
CA ILE A 4 6.83 9.15 14.14
C ILE A 4 6.73 9.78 12.75
N ALA A 5 7.28 10.99 12.57
CA ALA A 5 7.25 11.68 11.28
C ALA A 5 7.99 10.90 10.16
N GLN A 6 9.03 10.14 10.50
CA GLN A 6 9.80 9.33 9.54
C GLN A 6 9.05 8.06 9.12
N ALA A 7 8.04 7.64 9.89
CA ALA A 7 7.19 6.50 9.54
C ALA A 7 6.21 6.83 8.40
N PHE A 8 6.01 8.10 8.07
CA PHE A 8 5.13 8.53 7.00
C PHE A 8 5.95 8.91 5.75
N ALA A 9 5.45 8.52 4.58
CA ALA A 9 6.00 9.02 3.33
C ALA A 9 5.48 10.46 3.08
N PRO A 10 6.29 11.33 2.46
CA PRO A 10 5.91 12.72 2.20
C PRO A 10 5.00 12.89 0.97
N THR A 11 4.85 11.86 0.13
CA THR A 11 3.93 11.88 -1.02
C THR A 11 3.26 10.53 -1.20
N TYR A 12 2.09 10.51 -1.86
CA TYR A 12 1.39 9.28 -2.22
C TYR A 12 2.29 8.35 -3.06
N ALA A 13 2.96 8.88 -4.08
CA ALA A 13 3.86 8.09 -4.94
C ALA A 13 4.95 7.37 -4.11
N GLN A 14 5.57 8.05 -3.15
CA GLN A 14 6.56 7.44 -2.27
C GLN A 14 5.93 6.41 -1.31
N ALA A 15 4.74 6.68 -0.79
CA ALA A 15 4.00 5.73 0.05
C ALA A 15 3.72 4.43 -0.71
N ARG A 16 3.23 4.55 -1.94
CA ARG A 16 2.91 3.43 -2.82
C ARG A 16 4.15 2.62 -3.17
N THR A 17 5.23 3.26 -3.60
CA THR A 17 6.50 2.56 -3.92
C THR A 17 6.99 1.76 -2.72
N ARG A 18 7.01 2.34 -1.52
CA ARG A 18 7.44 1.63 -0.30
C ARG A 18 6.58 0.40 0.01
N PHE A 19 5.25 0.49 -0.20
CA PHE A 19 4.36 -0.66 -0.03
C PHE A 19 4.64 -1.77 -1.04
N LEU A 20 4.77 -1.42 -2.33
CA LEU A 20 5.04 -2.37 -3.40
C LEU A 20 6.38 -3.07 -3.22
N GLU A 21 7.43 -2.31 -2.86
CA GLU A 21 8.76 -2.85 -2.56
C GLU A 21 8.75 -3.79 -1.34
N ALA A 22 8.05 -3.42 -0.27
CA ALA A 22 7.92 -4.26 0.92
C ALA A 22 7.17 -5.57 0.62
N ALA A 23 6.08 -5.50 -0.14
CA ALA A 23 5.33 -6.66 -0.58
C ALA A 23 6.16 -7.59 -1.48
N ALA A 24 6.89 -7.02 -2.44
CA ALA A 24 7.78 -7.77 -3.32
C ALA A 24 8.93 -8.44 -2.54
N ALA A 25 9.54 -7.72 -1.60
CA ALA A 25 10.59 -8.26 -0.73
C ALA A 25 10.09 -9.39 0.17
N ALA A 26 8.80 -9.36 0.56
CA ALA A 26 8.14 -10.43 1.29
C ALA A 26 7.68 -11.60 0.39
N GLY A 27 7.84 -11.51 -0.93
CA GLY A 27 7.37 -12.51 -1.89
C GLY A 27 5.85 -12.62 -1.96
N LEU A 28 5.11 -11.59 -1.55
CA LEU A 28 3.65 -11.57 -1.53
C LEU A 28 3.09 -11.12 -2.89
N PRO A 29 2.08 -11.82 -3.44
CA PRO A 29 1.41 -11.38 -4.66
C PRO A 29 0.64 -10.08 -4.39
N ILE A 30 0.85 -9.10 -5.25
CA ILE A 30 0.21 -7.79 -5.16
C ILE A 30 -0.98 -7.75 -6.12
N ALA A 31 -2.15 -7.45 -5.59
CA ALA A 31 -3.32 -7.08 -6.38
C ALA A 31 -3.47 -5.56 -6.39
N SER A 32 -3.30 -4.95 -7.56
CA SER A 32 -3.49 -3.50 -7.75
C SER A 32 -4.83 -3.22 -8.41
N HIS A 33 -5.62 -2.34 -7.79
CA HIS A 33 -6.87 -1.83 -8.31
C HIS A 33 -6.66 -0.37 -8.76
N PRO A 34 -6.35 -0.12 -10.05
CA PRO A 34 -6.06 1.22 -10.53
C PRO A 34 -7.29 2.13 -10.47
N HIS A 35 -7.07 3.36 -10.07
CA HIS A 35 -8.06 4.42 -10.13
C HIS A 35 -8.03 5.06 -11.54
N PRO A 36 -9.19 5.44 -12.12
CA PRO A 36 -9.24 5.96 -13.49
C PRO A 36 -8.58 7.33 -13.66
N LEU A 37 -8.49 8.12 -12.58
CA LEU A 37 -7.85 9.44 -12.59
C LEU A 37 -6.41 9.37 -12.06
N LYS A 38 -5.57 10.30 -12.53
CA LYS A 38 -4.22 10.53 -12.03
C LYS A 38 -4.22 11.30 -10.71
N GLY A 39 -3.11 11.17 -9.98
CA GLY A 39 -2.84 11.94 -8.78
C GLY A 39 -2.50 13.40 -9.08
N ARG A 40 -2.33 14.18 -8.01
CA ARG A 40 -2.03 15.61 -8.08
C ARG A 40 -0.78 15.91 -8.89
N GLU A 41 0.23 15.04 -8.80
CA GLU A 41 1.52 15.16 -9.49
C GLU A 41 1.54 14.35 -10.80
N GLY A 42 0.37 13.89 -11.27
CA GLY A 42 0.21 13.11 -12.49
C GLY A 42 0.51 11.60 -12.35
N GLU A 43 0.73 11.12 -11.13
CA GLU A 43 1.06 9.72 -10.84
C GLU A 43 -0.13 8.77 -10.98
N ASP A 44 0.17 7.48 -11.16
CA ASP A 44 -0.85 6.43 -11.13
C ASP A 44 -1.37 6.23 -9.71
N LEU A 45 -2.66 6.45 -9.54
CA LEU A 45 -3.39 6.11 -8.32
C LEU A 45 -3.90 4.66 -8.41
N ALA A 46 -3.73 3.91 -7.34
CA ALA A 46 -4.31 2.59 -7.15
C ALA A 46 -4.52 2.29 -5.66
N MET A 47 -5.41 1.34 -5.41
CA MET A 47 -5.46 0.61 -4.15
C MET A 47 -4.70 -0.70 -4.33
N ASP A 48 -3.61 -0.86 -3.60
CA ASP A 48 -2.79 -2.07 -3.64
C ASP A 48 -3.11 -2.94 -2.42
N VAL A 49 -3.35 -4.24 -2.65
CA VAL A 49 -3.74 -5.22 -1.63
C VAL A 49 -2.78 -6.39 -1.69
N VAL A 50 -2.34 -6.85 -0.53
CA VAL A 50 -1.60 -8.09 -0.38
C VAL A 50 -2.33 -9.01 0.58
N ARG A 51 -2.25 -10.32 0.32
CA ARG A 51 -2.66 -11.36 1.26
C ARG A 51 -1.44 -12.17 1.63
N ASP A 52 -1.12 -12.17 2.91
CA ASP A 52 -0.19 -13.12 3.50
C ASP A 52 -1.00 -14.26 4.13
N GLY A 53 -0.69 -15.50 3.75
CA GLY A 53 -1.40 -16.70 4.17
C GLY A 53 -2.47 -17.23 3.19
N PRO A 54 -3.20 -18.29 3.59
CA PRO A 54 -4.13 -19.01 2.72
C PRO A 54 -5.31 -18.14 2.23
N ALA A 55 -5.74 -18.35 0.99
CA ALA A 55 -6.87 -17.63 0.41
C ALA A 55 -8.23 -18.02 1.02
N ASP A 56 -8.28 -19.19 1.67
CA ASP A 56 -9.44 -19.84 2.29
C ASP A 56 -9.39 -19.82 3.82
N ALA A 57 -8.58 -18.95 4.42
CA ALA A 57 -8.52 -18.82 5.87
C ALA A 57 -9.88 -18.39 6.47
N ASP A 58 -10.35 -19.12 7.49
CA ASP A 58 -11.64 -18.85 8.17
C ASP A 58 -11.67 -17.54 8.98
N LYS A 59 -10.50 -16.95 9.25
CA LYS A 59 -10.35 -15.69 10.00
C LYS A 59 -9.27 -14.83 9.36
N LEU A 60 -9.52 -13.52 9.32
CA LEU A 60 -8.62 -12.54 8.73
C LEU A 60 -8.30 -11.42 9.73
N LEU A 61 -7.04 -11.00 9.78
CA LEU A 61 -6.65 -9.70 10.30
C LEU A 61 -6.55 -8.74 9.11
N ILE A 62 -7.34 -7.67 9.12
CA ILE A 62 -7.31 -6.65 8.07
C ILE A 62 -6.61 -5.41 8.61
N VAL A 63 -5.56 -4.99 7.92
CA VAL A 63 -4.89 -3.70 8.15
C VAL A 63 -5.17 -2.82 6.93
N SER A 64 -5.82 -1.68 7.17
CA SER A 64 -6.15 -0.70 6.13
C SER A 64 -5.49 0.63 6.45
N SER A 65 -5.07 1.35 5.43
CA SER A 65 -4.48 2.69 5.50
C SER A 65 -5.13 3.60 4.44
N GLY A 66 -4.78 4.88 4.43
CA GLY A 66 -5.31 5.83 3.44
C GLY A 66 -6.64 6.50 3.82
N CYS A 67 -6.99 6.53 5.11
CA CYS A 67 -8.16 7.29 5.59
C CYS A 67 -7.99 8.80 5.36
N HIS A 68 -6.78 9.31 5.58
CA HIS A 68 -6.39 10.67 5.25
C HIS A 68 -5.36 10.64 4.12
N GLY A 69 -5.43 11.64 3.25
CA GLY A 69 -4.42 11.85 2.22
C GLY A 69 -3.05 12.18 2.80
N VAL A 70 -2.03 12.04 1.96
CA VAL A 70 -0.68 12.57 2.18
C VAL A 70 -0.57 13.93 1.49
#